data_AF-A0A645F695-F1
#
_entry.id   AF-A0A645F695-F1
#
_cell.length_a   1.000
_cell.length_b   1.000
_cell.length_c   1.000
_cell.angle_alpha   90.00
_cell.angle_beta   90.00
_cell.angle_gamma   90.00
#
_symmetry.space_group_name_H-M   'P 1'
#
loop_
_entity.id
_entity.type
_entity.pdbx_description
1 polymer ?
#
loop_
_entity_poly.entity_id
_entity_poly.type
_entity_poly.pdbx_seq_one_letter_code
_entity_poly.pdbx_strand_id
1 'polypeptide(L)'
;MRILTLAEDAAPAPVETTLQLPVEGVSAFIMGSRLSVASREQLFTYTIKGKLSATATFQQPVDAVVKLTDNKLLLSSNGMYYLANAD
;
A
#
# COMPACT_ATOMS: atom_id res chain seq x y z
N MET A 1 -26.37 22.00 42.36
CA MET A 1 -25.74 20.89 41.61
C MET A 1 -25.79 21.24 40.14
N ARG A 2 -24.64 21.44 39.48
CA ARG A 2 -24.57 21.72 38.04
C ARG A 2 -24.10 20.45 37.33
N ILE A 3 -24.98 19.85 36.54
CA ILE A 3 -24.63 18.73 35.66
C ILE A 3 -24.01 19.35 34.41
N LEU A 4 -22.78 18.94 34.09
CA LEU A 4 -22.08 19.30 32.86
C LEU A 4 -22.39 18.23 31.82
N THR A 5 -23.13 18.59 30.78
CA THR A 5 -23.42 17.71 29.66
C THR A 5 -22.25 17.76 28.67
N LEU A 6 -21.58 16.64 28.43
CA LEU A 6 -20.60 16.51 27.36
C LEU A 6 -21.35 16.54 26.02
N ALA A 7 -21.02 17.49 25.16
CA ALA A 7 -21.53 17.55 23.80
C ALA A 7 -20.89 16.43 22.96
N GLU A 8 -21.66 15.40 22.68
CA GLU A 8 -21.28 14.27 21.82
C GLU A 8 -21.67 14.61 20.38
N ASP A 9 -20.93 15.51 19.71
CA ASP A 9 -21.10 15.68 18.26
C ASP A 9 -19.90 16.34 17.55
N ALA A 10 -18.70 15.82 17.81
CA ALA A 10 -17.59 16.05 16.90
C ALA A 10 -17.42 14.78 16.07
N ALA A 11 -18.14 14.67 14.95
CA ALA A 11 -17.79 13.72 13.91
C ALA A 11 -16.28 13.89 13.65
N PRO A 12 -15.46 12.83 13.80
CA PRO A 12 -14.02 12.97 13.73
C PRO A 12 -13.65 13.57 12.38
N ALA A 13 -12.99 14.72 12.40
CA ALA A 13 -12.51 15.36 11.19
C ALA A 13 -11.65 14.34 10.41
N PRO A 14 -11.83 14.21 9.08
CA PRO A 14 -11.03 13.30 8.29
C PRO A 14 -9.55 13.68 8.48
N VAL A 15 -8.80 12.80 9.15
CA VAL A 15 -7.36 12.98 9.33
C VAL A 15 -6.70 12.60 8.01
N GLU A 16 -6.49 13.59 7.14
CA GLU A 16 -5.70 13.41 5.94
C GLU A 16 -4.27 13.05 6.34
N THR A 17 -3.88 11.82 6.05
CA THR A 17 -2.52 11.33 6.32
C THR A 17 -1.75 11.35 5.01
N THR A 18 -0.77 12.24 4.88
CA THR A 18 0.10 12.30 3.71
C THR A 18 1.17 11.21 3.82
N LEU A 19 1.06 10.17 3.01
CA LEU A 19 2.08 9.13 2.91
C LEU A 19 3.10 9.54 1.84
N GLN A 20 4.34 9.77 2.27
CA GLN A 20 5.45 9.93 1.33
C GLN A 20 5.87 8.56 0.81
N LEU A 21 5.67 8.35 -0.49
CA LEU A 21 6.13 7.15 -1.17
C LEU A 21 7.63 7.27 -1.50
N PRO A 22 8.38 6.16 -1.50
CA PRO A 22 9.74 6.15 -2.05
C PRO A 22 9.72 6.65 -3.50
N VAL A 23 10.61 7.57 -3.83
CA VAL A 23 10.68 8.25 -5.15
C VAL A 23 11.00 7.28 -6.30
N GLU A 24 11.55 6.10 -5.98
CA GLU A 24 11.84 5.02 -6.93
C GLU A 24 10.71 3.96 -7.02
N GLY A 25 9.51 4.30 -6.57
CA GLY A 25 8.33 3.45 -6.70
C GLY A 25 7.93 3.29 -8.17
N VAL A 26 8.01 2.06 -8.68
CA VAL A 26 7.59 1.67 -10.03
C VAL A 26 6.08 1.79 -10.17
N SER A 27 5.30 1.43 -9.14
CA SER A 27 3.83 1.48 -9.15
C SER A 27 3.22 1.40 -7.75
N ALA A 28 2.05 2.00 -7.53
CA ALA A 28 1.27 1.86 -6.30
C ALA A 28 -0.20 1.53 -6.62
N PHE A 29 -0.80 0.63 -5.85
CA PHE A 29 -2.16 0.15 -6.07
C PHE A 29 -2.79 -0.41 -4.79
N ILE A 30 -4.11 -0.49 -4.75
CA ILE A 30 -4.84 -1.13 -3.65
C ILE A 30 -4.99 -2.63 -3.91
N MET A 31 -4.56 -3.47 -2.97
CA MET A 31 -4.72 -4.93 -2.99
C MET A 31 -5.27 -5.41 -1.64
N GLY A 32 -6.40 -6.11 -1.64
CA GLY A 32 -6.96 -6.69 -0.41
C GLY A 32 -7.18 -5.68 0.72
N SER A 33 -7.70 -4.49 0.40
CA SER A 33 -7.87 -3.36 1.34
C SER A 33 -6.57 -2.81 1.97
N ARG A 34 -5.42 -3.11 1.36
CA ARG A 34 -4.11 -2.57 1.72
C ARG A 34 -3.55 -1.77 0.55
N LEU A 35 -2.71 -0.78 0.85
CA LEU A 35 -1.96 -0.04 -0.18
C LEU A 35 -0.63 -0.77 -0.42
N SER A 36 -0.44 -1.28 -1.63
CA SER A 36 0.80 -1.93 -2.05
C SER A 36 1.59 -0.99 -2.96
N VAL A 37 2.86 -0.81 -2.65
CA VAL A 37 3.79 0.08 -3.35
C VAL A 37 4.97 -0.76 -3.78
N ALA A 38 5.12 -0.95 -5.09
CA ALA A 38 6.22 -1.68 -5.67
C ALA A 38 7.36 -0.73 -6.04
N SER A 39 8.56 -1.01 -5.56
CA SER A 39 9.82 -0.49 -6.08
C SER A 39 10.47 -1.54 -7.00
N ARG A 40 11.66 -1.22 -7.52
CA ARG A 40 12.43 -2.13 -8.37
C ARG A 40 12.84 -3.43 -7.67
N GLU A 41 13.07 -3.39 -6.37
CA GLU A 41 13.60 -4.52 -5.61
C GLU A 41 12.63 -5.04 -4.54
N GLN A 42 11.65 -4.24 -4.15
CA GLN A 42 10.79 -4.54 -3.00
C GLN A 42 9.33 -4.18 -3.26
N LEU A 43 8.44 -4.89 -2.60
CA LEU A 43 7.03 -4.59 -2.48
C LEU A 43 6.73 -4.20 -1.03
N PHE A 44 6.30 -2.97 -0.83
CA PHE A 44 5.89 -2.45 0.47
C PHE A 44 4.36 -2.50 0.58
N THR A 45 3.86 -3.10 1.65
CA THR A 45 2.43 -3.19 1.92
C THR A 45 2.11 -2.33 3.14
N TYR A 46 1.34 -1.28 2.90
CA TYR A 46 0.84 -0.35 3.90
C TYR A 46 -0.63 -0.65 4.23
N THR A 47 -1.01 -0.41 5.48
CA THR A 47 -2.42 -0.30 5.86
C THR A 47 -3.08 0.89 5.17
N ILE A 48 -4.41 0.90 5.10
CA ILE A 48 -5.19 2.05 4.61
C ILE A 48 -4.89 3.35 5.37
N LYS A 49 -4.41 3.24 6.62
CA LYS A 49 -3.99 4.36 7.47
C LYS A 49 -2.54 4.82 7.21
N GLY A 50 -1.88 4.30 6.18
CA GLY A 50 -0.51 4.68 5.81
C GLY A 50 0.60 4.04 6.65
N LYS A 51 0.29 3.17 7.62
CA LYS A 51 1.33 2.45 8.38
C LYS A 51 1.87 1.28 7.57
N LEU A 52 3.20 1.18 7.42
CA LEU A 52 3.87 0.03 6.81
C LEU A 52 3.57 -1.22 7.63
N SER A 53 3.10 -2.26 6.94
CA SER A 53 2.72 -3.52 7.57
C SER A 53 3.62 -4.68 7.19
N ALA A 54 4.05 -4.76 5.93
CA ALA A 54 4.88 -5.85 5.45
C ALA A 54 5.76 -5.34 4.30
N THR A 55 6.90 -5.98 4.14
CA THR A 55 7.82 -5.74 3.02
C THR A 55 8.23 -7.09 2.45
N ALA A 56 8.14 -7.24 1.14
CA ALA A 56 8.64 -8.40 0.41
C ALA A 56 9.75 -7.96 -0.54
N THR A 57 10.80 -8.77 -0.70
CA THR A 57 11.89 -8.50 -1.64
C THR A 57 11.71 -9.38 -2.87
N PHE A 58 11.79 -8.79 -4.06
CA PHE A 58 11.78 -9.54 -5.31
C PHE A 58 13.10 -10.29 -5.46
N GLN A 59 13.06 -11.52 -6.00
CA GLN A 59 14.27 -12.32 -6.22
C GLN A 59 15.22 -11.69 -7.25
N GLN A 60 14.68 -10.84 -8.12
CA GLN A 60 15.43 -10.07 -9.08
C GLN A 60 14.79 -8.69 -9.26
N PRO A 61 15.54 -7.68 -9.74
CA PRO A 61 15.00 -6.37 -10.07
C PRO A 61 13.85 -6.46 -11.08
N VAL A 62 12.74 -5.77 -10.81
CA VAL A 62 11.58 -5.68 -11.71
C VAL A 62 11.49 -4.28 -12.32
N ASP A 63 11.16 -4.21 -13.61
CA ASP A 63 11.04 -2.96 -14.38
C ASP A 63 9.60 -2.43 -14.35
N ALA A 64 8.60 -3.31 -14.25
CA ALA A 64 7.20 -2.93 -14.14
C ALA A 64 6.44 -3.91 -13.25
N VAL A 65 5.43 -3.39 -12.53
CA VAL A 65 4.54 -4.19 -11.69
C VAL A 65 3.10 -3.78 -11.95
N VAL A 66 2.25 -4.75 -12.31
CA VAL A 66 0.83 -4.53 -12.58
C VAL A 66 0.00 -5.43 -11.67
N LYS A 67 -1.01 -4.85 -11.02
CA LYS A 67 -2.01 -5.61 -10.27
C LYS A 67 -2.90 -6.38 -11.25
N LEU A 68 -2.93 -7.71 -11.12
CA LEU A 68 -3.88 -8.56 -11.85
C LEU A 68 -5.15 -8.81 -11.04
N THR A 69 -4.97 -9.16 -9.76
CA THR A 69 -6.07 -9.43 -8.82
C THR A 69 -5.68 -8.91 -7.44
N ASP A 70 -6.53 -9.09 -6.45
CA ASP A 70 -6.21 -8.67 -5.07
C ASP A 70 -5.06 -9.46 -4.43
N ASN A 71 -4.68 -10.61 -4.99
CA ASN A 71 -3.59 -11.46 -4.47
C ASN A 71 -2.54 -11.81 -5.53
N LYS A 72 -2.62 -11.27 -6.75
CA LYS A 72 -1.67 -11.57 -7.84
C LYS A 72 -1.15 -10.33 -8.53
N LEU A 73 0.14 -10.36 -8.79
CA LEU A 73 0.90 -9.34 -9.50
C LEU A 73 1.52 -9.94 -10.77
N LEU A 74 1.50 -9.15 -11.83
CA LEU A 74 2.31 -9.35 -13.01
C LEU A 74 3.56 -8.49 -12.87
N LEU A 75 4.72 -9.13 -12.88
CA LEU A 75 6.03 -8.48 -12.82
C LEU A 75 6.67 -8.57 -14.21
N SER A 76 7.29 -7.48 -14.66
CA SER A 76 8.14 -7.48 -15.85
C SER A 76 9.59 -7.28 -15.40
N SER A 77 10.52 -8.07 -15.93
CA SER A 77 11.96 -7.91 -15.71
C SER A 77 12.72 -8.30 -16.98
N ASN A 78 13.51 -7.38 -17.54
CA ASN A 78 14.30 -7.58 -18.75
C ASN A 78 13.51 -8.15 -19.94
N GLY A 79 12.26 -7.70 -20.12
CA GLY A 79 11.35 -8.16 -21.18
C GLY A 79 10.69 -9.52 -20.94
N MET A 80 10.93 -10.14 -19.78
CA MET A 80 10.26 -11.37 -19.33
C MET A 80 9.16 -11.05 -18.30
N TYR A 81 8.07 -11.81 -18.33
CA TYR A 81 6.95 -11.65 -17.43
C TYR A 81 6.88 -12.78 -16.40
N TYR A 82 6.59 -12.41 -15.14
CA TYR A 82 6.49 -13.31 -14.01
C TYR A 82 5.20 -13.06 -13.24
N LEU A 83 4.65 -14.10 -12.64
CA LEU A 83 3.52 -14.00 -11.73
C LEU A 83 4.02 -14.10 -10.29
N ALA A 84 3.67 -13.12 -9.47
CA ALA A 84 3.88 -13.16 -8.03
C ALA A 84 2.54 -13.24 -7.30
N ASN A 85 2.49 -14.10 -6.28
CA ASN A 85 1.38 -14.10 -5.33
C ASN A 85 1.75 -13.17 -4.18
N ALA A 86 0.85 -12.28 -3.81
CA ALA A 86 0.94 -11.48 -2.60
C ALA A 86 -0.04 -12.11 -1.60
N ASP A 87 0.50 -12.93 -0.70
CA ASP A 87 -0.23 -13.48 0.46
C ASP A 87 -0.22 -12.49 1.64
#